data_AF-A0A7C5XZH3-F1
#
_entry.id   AF-A0A7C5XZH3-F1
#
_cell.length_a   1.000
_cell.length_b   1.000
_cell.length_c   1.000
_cell.angle_alpha   90.00
_cell.angle_beta   90.00
_cell.angle_gamma   90.00
#
_symmetry.space_group_name_H-M   'P 1'
#
loop_
_entity.id
_entity.type
_entity.pdbx_description
1 polymer ?
#
loop_
_entity_poly.entity_id
_entity_poly.type
_entity_poly.pdbx_seq_one_letter_code
_entity_poly.pdbx_strand_id
1 'polypeptide(L)'
;MPLQKIRAAAAEAVAQALKETFDHDEHDVLLEIPPNRAMGDLAWPGALPLARVLRRAPRQIAEAVAGAARWPAEVVRVEVAGPGFLNLYLDRAAVLRRLLAGEAPAVTETAGKVVVEHTNINPNKAAHIGHLRNSVLGDTLVRCLLHLGHAVEVQNYVDDTGVQVADVVVGILYLPETELAAAMGVEPGRRDELITRFAGRLPGEGVHPASTDDFDDLCWELYPRVTNAYESDPALAARRPEVLHAIEEGHSGLDLDEALFALEKAVVAGAAFPARAVARLAAAVADANLRCHLATMARLSVGYDLLPHESDILHLGFWDRAFELLREAGAIRHETEGKNAGCWVMSLADSPEFADMDDPDKILVRSNGTVTYTGKDIAYQLWKLGLLRDEDGSPRDFGYRPYAHWRRTGPAAPVEYCGRAGHLLARTTANRSEHLAGYAYGGGDRVYNVIDVRQSYPQKVVREAVRVLGHPEAADSSIHFAYEMVALTPAAVRLIEARTGADFGLTGEDME
;
A
#
# COMPACT_ATOMS: atom_id res chain seq x y z
N MET A 1 28.41 8.32 3.35
CA MET A 1 29.60 7.53 3.78
C MET A 1 30.88 8.06 3.12
N PRO A 2 32.07 7.88 3.72
CA PRO A 2 33.37 8.31 3.17
C PRO A 2 33.60 7.91 1.71
N LEU A 3 33.29 6.66 1.32
CA LEU A 3 33.46 6.20 -0.07
C LEU A 3 32.57 6.96 -1.07
N GLN A 4 31.32 7.28 -0.70
CA GLN A 4 30.41 8.06 -1.55
C GLN A 4 30.92 9.48 -1.76
N LYS A 5 31.43 10.13 -0.70
CA LYS A 5 32.03 11.47 -0.79
C LYS A 5 33.25 11.46 -1.71
N ILE A 6 34.12 10.45 -1.56
CA ILE A 6 35.30 10.27 -2.43
C ILE A 6 34.87 10.02 -3.87
N ARG A 7 33.86 9.18 -4.10
CA ARG A 7 33.31 8.90 -5.44
C ARG A 7 32.74 10.15 -6.09
N ALA A 8 31.97 10.96 -5.36
CA ALA A 8 31.41 12.21 -5.86
C ALA A 8 32.51 13.24 -6.19
N ALA A 9 33.48 13.42 -5.30
CA ALA A 9 34.63 14.30 -5.55
C ALA A 9 35.48 13.84 -6.75
N ALA A 10 35.65 12.53 -6.93
CA ALA A 10 36.34 11.97 -8.10
C ALA A 10 35.54 12.17 -9.40
N ALA A 11 34.21 12.06 -9.36
CA ALA A 11 33.33 12.36 -10.49
C ALA A 11 33.43 13.83 -10.90
N GLU A 12 33.38 14.74 -9.92
CA GLU A 12 33.54 16.18 -10.14
C GLU A 12 34.93 16.50 -10.71
N ALA A 13 35.98 15.86 -10.22
CA ALA A 13 37.34 16.02 -10.77
C ALA A 13 37.44 15.58 -12.23
N VAL A 14 36.74 14.51 -12.63
CA VAL A 14 36.66 14.06 -14.02
C VAL A 14 35.86 15.04 -14.87
N ALA A 15 34.69 15.50 -14.40
CA ALA A 15 33.86 16.47 -15.11
C ALA A 15 34.63 17.78 -15.38
N GLN A 16 35.32 18.29 -14.36
CA GLN A 16 36.16 19.48 -14.47
C GLN A 16 37.31 19.27 -15.45
N ALA A 17 37.97 18.11 -15.42
CA ALA A 17 39.05 17.79 -16.37
C ALA A 17 38.55 17.71 -17.82
N LEU A 18 37.35 17.15 -18.04
CA LEU A 18 36.71 17.11 -19.36
C LEU A 18 36.43 18.53 -19.88
N LYS A 19 35.91 19.39 -19.02
CA LYS A 19 35.64 20.80 -19.34
C LYS A 19 36.91 21.57 -19.68
N GLU A 20 37.95 21.44 -18.85
CA GLU A 20 39.23 22.15 -19.06
C GLU A 20 40.01 21.64 -20.28
N THR A 21 39.96 20.33 -20.55
CA THR A 21 40.79 19.70 -21.59
C THR A 21 40.11 19.65 -22.95
N PHE A 22 38.79 19.52 -22.98
CA PHE A 22 38.01 19.26 -24.19
C PHE A 22 36.85 20.23 -24.42
N ASP A 23 36.62 21.21 -23.53
CA ASP A 23 35.45 22.10 -23.57
C ASP A 23 34.12 21.32 -23.62
N HIS A 24 34.07 20.19 -22.90
CA HIS A 24 32.91 19.29 -22.85
C HIS A 24 32.31 19.26 -21.44
N ASP A 25 31.05 19.64 -21.31
CA ASP A 25 30.33 19.71 -20.03
C ASP A 25 29.55 18.41 -19.78
N GLU A 26 30.22 17.45 -19.12
CA GLU A 26 29.62 16.16 -18.74
C GLU A 26 28.97 16.24 -17.37
N HIS A 27 27.64 16.15 -17.34
CA HIS A 27 26.86 16.33 -16.12
C HIS A 27 26.64 15.01 -15.35
N ASP A 28 26.80 13.85 -16.02
CA ASP A 28 26.53 12.54 -15.43
C ASP A 28 27.77 11.64 -15.43
N VAL A 29 28.82 12.09 -14.73
CA VAL A 29 30.03 11.30 -14.55
C VAL A 29 29.81 10.21 -13.51
N LEU A 30 29.61 8.98 -13.98
CA LEU A 30 29.46 7.82 -13.12
C LEU A 30 30.79 7.08 -12.91
N LEU A 31 31.20 6.93 -11.64
CA LEU A 31 32.26 5.99 -11.25
C LEU A 31 31.64 4.71 -10.69
N GLU A 32 32.15 3.57 -11.16
CA GLU A 32 31.69 2.24 -10.80
C GLU A 32 32.72 1.51 -9.93
N ILE A 33 32.31 0.41 -9.30
CA ILE A 33 33.23 -0.52 -8.64
C ILE A 33 33.69 -1.53 -9.70
N PRO A 34 35.01 -1.64 -9.98
CA PRO A 34 35.49 -2.57 -10.99
C PRO A 34 35.29 -4.03 -10.55
N PRO A 35 35.29 -5.01 -11.49
CA PRO A 35 34.97 -6.42 -11.19
C PRO A 35 35.88 -7.08 -10.16
N ASN A 36 37.11 -6.58 -10.00
CA ASN A 36 38.03 -7.04 -8.98
C ASN A 36 38.94 -5.92 -8.48
N ARG A 37 39.52 -6.14 -7.30
CA ARG A 37 40.36 -5.16 -6.58
C ARG A 37 41.72 -4.89 -7.23
N ALA A 38 42.17 -5.73 -8.17
CA ALA A 38 43.42 -5.50 -8.90
C ALA A 38 43.24 -4.41 -9.96
N MET A 39 42.01 -4.17 -10.41
CA MET A 39 41.63 -3.13 -11.38
C MET A 39 41.28 -1.80 -10.71
N GLY A 40 41.57 -1.61 -9.42
CA GLY A 40 41.22 -0.39 -8.68
C GLY A 40 40.12 -0.59 -7.65
N ASP A 41 39.78 0.51 -7.00
CA ASP A 41 38.67 0.61 -6.05
C ASP A 41 37.48 1.35 -6.67
N LEU A 42 37.74 2.24 -7.62
CA LEU A 42 36.75 2.89 -8.49
C LEU A 42 37.25 2.88 -9.94
N ALA A 43 36.33 2.89 -10.91
CA ALA A 43 36.67 3.00 -12.31
C ALA A 43 35.69 3.93 -13.04
N TRP A 44 36.20 4.73 -13.97
CA TRP A 44 35.38 5.54 -14.87
C TRP A 44 35.42 4.96 -16.28
N PRO A 45 34.29 4.43 -16.81
CA PRO A 45 34.19 3.92 -18.16
C PRO A 45 33.83 5.01 -19.19
N GLY A 46 33.54 6.25 -18.77
CA GLY A 46 32.92 7.27 -19.62
C GLY A 46 33.77 7.74 -20.80
N ALA A 47 35.07 7.45 -20.84
CA ALA A 47 35.88 7.72 -22.02
C ALA A 47 35.41 6.95 -23.28
N LEU A 48 34.84 5.75 -23.10
CA LEU A 48 34.32 4.89 -24.18
C LEU A 48 33.19 5.55 -24.97
N PRO A 49 32.07 5.95 -24.36
CA PRO A 49 30.99 6.64 -25.07
C PRO A 49 31.42 8.03 -25.59
N LEU A 50 32.33 8.72 -24.90
CA LEU A 50 32.82 10.03 -25.30
C LEU A 50 33.72 10.01 -26.54
N ALA A 51 34.26 8.86 -26.95
CA ALA A 51 35.11 8.74 -28.13
C ALA A 51 34.44 9.29 -29.40
N ARG A 52 33.14 9.04 -29.57
CA ARG A 52 32.37 9.54 -30.73
C ARG A 52 32.10 11.04 -30.63
N VAL A 53 31.83 11.53 -29.43
CA VAL A 53 31.50 12.93 -29.16
C VAL A 53 32.74 13.80 -29.36
N LEU A 54 33.85 13.43 -28.73
CA LEU A 54 35.11 14.19 -28.75
C LEU A 54 35.99 13.87 -29.96
N ARG A 55 35.60 12.90 -30.79
CA ARG A 55 36.33 12.42 -31.98
C ARG A 55 37.79 12.07 -31.66
N ARG A 56 38.01 11.41 -30.52
CA ARG A 56 39.32 10.97 -30.02
C ARG A 56 39.26 9.51 -29.59
N ALA A 57 40.40 8.82 -29.60
CA ALA A 57 40.44 7.46 -29.10
C ALA A 57 40.11 7.44 -27.59
N PRO A 58 39.29 6.51 -27.08
CA PRO A 58 38.89 6.51 -25.66
C PRO A 58 40.08 6.49 -24.71
N ARG A 59 41.13 5.73 -25.05
CA ARG A 59 42.38 5.72 -24.29
C ARG A 59 43.05 7.10 -24.18
N GLN A 60 43.05 7.89 -25.25
CA GLN A 60 43.60 9.25 -25.23
C GLN A 60 42.77 10.19 -24.36
N ILE A 61 41.44 10.02 -24.36
CA ILE A 61 40.53 10.78 -23.48
C ILE A 61 40.84 10.44 -22.03
N ALA A 62 40.91 9.14 -21.70
CA ALA A 62 41.23 8.68 -20.35
C ALA A 62 42.62 9.15 -19.88
N GLU A 63 43.65 9.09 -20.73
CA GLU A 63 45.01 9.56 -20.40
C GLU A 63 45.04 11.07 -20.16
N ALA A 64 44.30 11.85 -20.96
CA ALA A 64 44.23 13.30 -20.78
C ALA A 64 43.49 13.68 -19.48
N VAL A 65 42.36 13.02 -19.19
CA VAL A 65 41.62 13.20 -17.92
C VAL A 65 42.48 12.78 -16.73
N ALA A 66 43.20 11.65 -16.83
CA ALA A 66 44.09 11.15 -15.78
C ALA A 66 45.12 12.21 -15.35
N GLY A 67 45.70 12.92 -16.32
CA GLY A 67 46.73 13.93 -16.11
C GLY A 67 46.21 15.32 -15.71
N ALA A 68 44.99 15.68 -16.14
CA ALA A 68 44.41 17.01 -15.86
C ALA A 68 43.59 17.05 -14.57
N ALA A 69 42.95 15.94 -14.19
CA ALA A 69 42.04 15.91 -13.04
C ALA A 69 42.77 16.14 -11.71
N ARG A 70 42.13 16.95 -10.86
CA ARG A 70 42.57 17.18 -9.48
C ARG A 70 41.94 16.15 -8.57
N TRP A 71 42.60 15.01 -8.43
CA TRP A 71 42.08 13.88 -7.65
C TRP A 71 41.96 14.21 -6.16
N PRO A 72 40.93 13.68 -5.46
CA PRO A 72 40.82 13.80 -4.01
C PRO A 72 42.01 13.11 -3.33
N ALA A 73 42.39 13.59 -2.13
CA ALA A 73 43.59 13.16 -1.42
C ALA A 73 43.64 11.65 -1.11
N GLU A 74 42.48 10.99 -1.07
CA GLU A 74 42.37 9.55 -0.87
C GLU A 74 42.77 8.73 -2.10
N VAL A 75 42.83 9.31 -3.29
CA VAL A 75 43.26 8.63 -4.51
C VAL A 75 44.79 8.66 -4.58
N VAL A 76 45.41 7.50 -4.37
CA VAL A 76 46.88 7.36 -4.34
C VAL A 76 47.47 7.00 -5.69
N ARG A 77 46.66 6.48 -6.60
CA ARG A 77 47.09 6.09 -7.94
C ARG A 77 45.91 6.09 -8.90
N VAL A 78 46.18 6.49 -10.15
CA VAL A 78 45.23 6.44 -11.25
C VAL A 78 45.90 5.78 -12.44
N GLU A 79 45.21 4.86 -13.11
CA GLU A 79 45.73 4.11 -14.25
C GLU A 79 44.73 4.00 -15.38
N VAL A 80 45.22 4.14 -16.61
CA VAL A 80 44.42 3.89 -17.82
C VAL A 80 44.60 2.44 -18.25
N ALA A 81 43.50 1.69 -18.19
CA ALA A 81 43.46 0.28 -18.52
C ALA A 81 42.69 0.01 -19.83
N GLY A 82 43.17 -0.99 -20.57
CA GLY A 82 42.53 -1.50 -21.78
C GLY A 82 42.17 -0.39 -22.78
N PRO A 83 40.92 -0.36 -23.29
CA PRO A 83 40.50 0.58 -24.34
C PRO A 83 40.31 2.03 -23.87
N GLY A 84 40.33 2.29 -22.56
CA GLY A 84 40.10 3.64 -22.00
C GLY A 84 39.37 3.66 -20.65
N PHE A 85 39.47 2.60 -19.85
CA PHE A 85 38.97 2.64 -18.47
C PHE A 85 39.96 3.43 -17.61
N LEU A 86 39.45 4.34 -16.79
CA LEU A 86 40.27 5.09 -15.85
C LEU A 86 40.06 4.53 -14.44
N ASN A 87 41.04 3.75 -13.98
CA ASN A 87 41.00 3.03 -12.71
C ASN A 87 41.65 3.87 -11.61
N LEU A 88 40.94 4.08 -10.49
CA LEU A 88 41.40 4.82 -9.33
C LEU A 88 41.66 3.85 -8.18
N TYR A 89 42.80 4.02 -7.51
CA TYR A 89 43.20 3.25 -6.33
C TYR A 89 43.22 4.18 -5.13
N LEU A 90 42.56 3.76 -4.06
CA LEU A 90 42.40 4.55 -2.85
C LEU A 90 43.42 4.15 -1.78
N ASP A 91 43.78 5.08 -0.89
CA ASP A 91 44.37 4.75 0.41
C ASP A 91 43.31 4.06 1.28
N ARG A 92 43.21 2.73 1.11
CA ARG A 92 42.26 1.90 1.85
C ARG A 92 42.39 2.05 3.37
N ALA A 93 43.61 2.27 3.88
CA ALA A 93 43.83 2.44 5.30
C ALA A 93 43.28 3.78 5.80
N ALA A 94 43.45 4.86 5.04
CA ALA A 94 42.85 6.16 5.35
C ALA A 94 41.32 6.10 5.27
N VAL A 95 40.78 5.50 4.21
CA VAL A 95 39.32 5.34 4.05
C VAL A 95 38.74 4.53 5.19
N LEU A 96 39.38 3.41 5.57
CA LEU A 96 38.95 2.60 6.72
C LEU A 96 39.02 3.38 8.04
N ARG A 97 40.08 4.14 8.29
CA ARG A 97 40.19 5.00 9.48
C ARG A 97 39.05 6.01 9.57
N ARG A 98 38.69 6.65 8.45
CA ARG A 98 37.54 7.58 8.39
C ARG A 98 36.21 6.87 8.61
N LEU A 99 36.04 5.67 8.07
CA LEU A 99 34.84 4.84 8.29
C LEU A 99 34.68 4.46 9.77
N LEU A 100 35.77 3.99 10.39
CA LEU A 100 35.78 3.59 11.80
C LEU A 100 35.68 4.78 12.77
N ALA A 101 36.08 5.97 12.34
CA ALA A 101 35.89 7.20 13.11
C ALA A 101 34.41 7.63 13.24
N GLY A 102 33.47 6.90 12.62
CA GLY A 102 32.05 7.09 12.86
C GLY A 102 31.46 8.35 12.22
N GLU A 103 32.00 8.80 11.08
CA GLU A 103 31.28 9.75 10.22
C GLU A 103 30.00 9.06 9.71
N ALA A 104 28.95 9.03 10.54
CA ALA A 104 27.61 8.68 10.09
C ALA A 104 27.26 9.61 8.92
N PRO A 105 26.65 9.10 7.83
CA PRO A 105 26.14 10.00 6.81
C PRO A 105 25.25 11.04 7.49
N ALA A 106 25.50 12.32 7.19
CA ALA A 106 24.59 13.37 7.62
C ALA A 106 23.24 13.07 6.96
N VAL A 107 22.25 12.73 7.77
CA VAL A 107 20.86 12.68 7.33
C VAL A 107 20.39 14.12 7.37
N THR A 108 20.36 14.77 6.22
CA THR A 108 19.66 16.04 6.08
C THR A 108 18.18 15.73 6.09
N GLU A 109 17.44 16.33 7.04
CA GLU A 109 15.99 16.35 6.98
C GLU A 109 15.57 16.83 5.59
N THR A 110 14.86 15.97 4.88
CA THR A 110 14.32 16.29 3.56
C THR A 110 13.02 17.05 3.77
N ALA A 111 12.82 18.13 3.03
CA ALA A 111 11.53 18.82 3.04
C ALA A 111 10.44 17.89 2.47
N GLY A 112 9.26 17.92 3.11
CA GLY A 112 8.04 17.30 2.61
C GLY A 112 7.58 16.06 3.38
N LYS A 113 6.27 15.81 3.30
CA LYS A 113 5.55 14.70 3.92
C LYS A 113 5.39 13.56 2.94
N VAL A 114 5.68 12.34 3.38
CA VAL A 114 5.50 11.12 2.59
C VAL A 114 4.36 10.30 3.19
N VAL A 115 3.37 9.96 2.38
CA VAL A 115 2.32 9.00 2.74
C VAL A 115 2.72 7.63 2.20
N VAL A 116 2.71 6.60 3.02
CA VAL A 116 2.90 5.22 2.60
C VAL A 116 1.67 4.41 2.98
N GLU A 117 0.96 3.91 1.99
CA GLU A 117 -0.15 2.98 2.17
C GLU A 117 0.30 1.56 1.89
N HIS A 118 0.04 0.65 2.84
CA HIS A 118 0.30 -0.77 2.67
C HIS A 118 -0.61 -1.61 3.58
N THR A 119 -0.58 -2.93 3.39
CA THR A 119 -1.42 -3.95 4.06
C THR A 119 -2.79 -4.09 3.40
N ASN A 120 -3.70 -3.13 3.62
CA ASN A 120 -5.03 -3.03 2.99
C ASN A 120 -5.76 -4.37 2.86
N ILE A 121 -5.80 -5.14 3.94
CA ILE A 121 -6.46 -6.44 3.94
C ILE A 121 -7.95 -6.18 4.12
N ASN A 122 -8.76 -6.77 3.25
CA ASN A 122 -10.20 -6.73 3.42
C ASN A 122 -10.57 -7.39 4.77
N PRO A 123 -11.38 -6.73 5.61
CA PRO A 123 -11.61 -7.15 6.99
C PRO A 123 -12.65 -8.27 7.08
N ASN A 124 -12.41 -9.37 6.36
CA ASN A 124 -13.35 -10.49 6.20
C ASN A 124 -12.75 -11.87 6.50
N LYS A 125 -11.44 -11.96 6.75
CA LYS A 125 -10.73 -13.22 7.01
C LYS A 125 -9.33 -12.99 7.55
N ALA A 126 -8.68 -14.03 8.06
CA ALA A 126 -7.29 -14.00 8.48
C ALA A 126 -6.30 -13.60 7.36
N ALA A 127 -5.20 -13.00 7.76
CA ALA A 127 -4.11 -12.64 6.86
C ALA A 127 -3.35 -13.88 6.34
N HIS A 128 -2.91 -13.86 5.07
CA HIS A 128 -2.07 -14.93 4.50
C HIS A 128 -0.73 -14.39 3.99
N ILE A 129 0.15 -15.27 3.53
CA ILE A 129 1.53 -14.94 3.14
C ILE A 129 1.65 -13.83 2.07
N GLY A 130 0.65 -13.70 1.20
CA GLY A 130 0.59 -12.63 0.20
C GLY A 130 0.48 -11.25 0.84
N HIS A 131 -0.36 -11.13 1.88
CA HIS A 131 -0.48 -9.90 2.66
C HIS A 131 0.81 -9.60 3.45
N LEU A 132 1.51 -10.63 3.93
CA LEU A 132 2.76 -10.44 4.67
C LEU A 132 3.84 -9.76 3.80
N ARG A 133 3.96 -10.13 2.53
CA ARG A 133 4.88 -9.46 1.61
C ARG A 133 4.56 -7.98 1.47
N ASN A 134 3.29 -7.64 1.30
CA ASN A 134 2.83 -6.26 1.21
C ASN A 134 3.25 -5.46 2.47
N SER A 135 2.82 -5.93 3.64
CA SER A 135 3.06 -5.23 4.90
C SER A 135 4.53 -5.10 5.25
N VAL A 136 5.34 -6.15 5.03
CA VAL A 136 6.78 -6.12 5.31
C VAL A 136 7.53 -5.20 4.34
N LEU A 137 7.17 -5.21 3.05
CA LEU A 137 7.78 -4.29 2.07
C LEU A 137 7.44 -2.83 2.40
N GLY A 138 6.18 -2.55 2.74
CA GLY A 138 5.74 -1.22 3.14
C GLY A 138 6.45 -0.71 4.39
N ASP A 139 6.47 -1.50 5.48
CA ASP A 139 7.14 -1.12 6.73
C ASP A 139 8.67 -0.99 6.53
N THR A 140 9.28 -1.78 5.66
CA THR A 140 10.70 -1.62 5.30
C THR A 140 10.95 -0.29 4.58
N LEU A 141 10.09 0.07 3.62
CA LEU A 141 10.16 1.37 2.94
C LEU A 141 9.99 2.52 3.94
N VAL A 142 9.00 2.44 4.84
CA VAL A 142 8.77 3.42 5.92
C VAL A 142 10.03 3.62 6.75
N ARG A 143 10.68 2.53 7.21
CA ARG A 143 11.90 2.60 8.02
C ARG A 143 13.05 3.26 7.26
N CYS A 144 13.20 2.95 5.98
CA CYS A 144 14.21 3.57 5.14
C CYS A 144 13.94 5.08 4.99
N LEU A 145 12.70 5.48 4.75
CA LEU A 145 12.31 6.88 4.61
C LEU A 145 12.50 7.66 5.93
N LEU A 146 12.08 7.10 7.06
CA LEU A 146 12.33 7.67 8.39
C LEU A 146 13.83 7.80 8.67
N HIS A 147 14.63 6.78 8.33
CA HIS A 147 16.09 6.83 8.49
C HIS A 147 16.73 7.90 7.61
N LEU A 148 16.14 8.20 6.45
CA LEU A 148 16.54 9.28 5.55
C LEU A 148 16.02 10.66 5.98
N GLY A 149 15.29 10.76 7.10
CA GLY A 149 14.82 12.03 7.66
C GLY A 149 13.53 12.56 7.02
N HIS A 150 12.76 11.71 6.31
CA HIS A 150 11.43 12.08 5.83
C HIS A 150 10.41 12.07 6.98
N ALA A 151 9.45 13.00 6.96
CA ALA A 151 8.22 12.86 7.73
C ALA A 151 7.32 11.84 7.02
N VAL A 152 7.03 10.72 7.67
CA VAL A 152 6.26 9.61 7.08
C VAL A 152 4.95 9.43 7.82
N GLU A 153 3.85 9.30 7.08
CA GLU A 153 2.55 8.87 7.55
C GLU A 153 2.24 7.49 6.97
N VAL A 154 1.93 6.53 7.82
CA VAL A 154 1.62 5.16 7.45
C VAL A 154 0.11 4.91 7.50
N GLN A 155 -0.48 4.57 6.36
CA GLN A 155 -1.91 4.30 6.23
C GLN A 155 -2.17 2.81 5.98
N ASN A 156 -3.25 2.30 6.58
CA ASN A 156 -3.83 0.98 6.28
C ASN A 156 -5.31 1.17 5.96
N TYR A 157 -5.65 1.15 4.69
CA TYR A 157 -7.02 1.34 4.20
C TYR A 157 -7.91 0.14 4.57
N VAL A 158 -9.13 0.43 5.02
CA VAL A 158 -10.10 -0.56 5.51
C VAL A 158 -11.36 -0.50 4.66
N ASP A 159 -11.55 -1.52 3.81
CA ASP A 159 -12.79 -1.70 3.04
C ASP A 159 -13.88 -2.36 3.90
N ASP A 160 -14.45 -1.60 4.83
CA ASP A 160 -15.51 -2.04 5.74
C ASP A 160 -16.90 -2.11 5.10
N THR A 161 -17.04 -1.61 3.88
CA THR A 161 -18.27 -1.70 3.07
C THR A 161 -18.15 -2.69 1.91
N GLY A 162 -17.03 -3.38 1.81
CA GLY A 162 -16.72 -4.27 0.70
C GLY A 162 -17.61 -5.50 0.63
N VAL A 163 -17.75 -6.02 -0.59
CA VAL A 163 -18.56 -7.20 -0.87
C VAL A 163 -18.12 -8.45 -0.08
N GLN A 164 -16.84 -8.51 0.32
CA GLN A 164 -16.31 -9.63 1.09
C GLN A 164 -16.77 -9.62 2.56
N VAL A 165 -16.98 -8.44 3.16
CA VAL A 165 -17.61 -8.33 4.49
C VAL A 165 -19.07 -8.75 4.39
N ALA A 166 -19.76 -8.35 3.32
CA ALA A 166 -21.13 -8.79 3.05
C ALA A 166 -21.25 -10.32 2.95
N ASP A 167 -20.28 -11.01 2.33
CA ASP A 167 -20.26 -12.47 2.24
C ASP A 167 -20.21 -13.14 3.62
N VAL A 168 -19.36 -12.64 4.53
CA VAL A 168 -19.28 -13.17 5.90
C VAL A 168 -20.62 -12.99 6.62
N VAL A 169 -21.25 -11.83 6.48
CA VAL A 169 -22.55 -11.53 7.08
C VAL A 169 -23.66 -12.40 6.47
N VAL A 170 -23.63 -12.65 5.16
CA VAL A 170 -24.53 -13.62 4.51
C VAL A 170 -24.33 -15.01 5.10
N GLY A 171 -23.09 -15.41 5.35
CA GLY A 171 -22.78 -16.67 6.02
C GLY A 171 -23.42 -16.82 7.39
N ILE A 172 -23.29 -15.78 8.22
CA ILE A 172 -23.88 -15.78 9.57
C ILE A 172 -25.42 -15.88 9.51
N LEU A 173 -26.03 -15.10 8.62
CA LEU A 173 -27.49 -14.92 8.60
C LEU A 173 -28.23 -15.99 7.80
N TYR A 174 -27.62 -16.58 6.78
CA TYR A 174 -28.33 -17.35 5.76
C TYR A 174 -27.71 -18.69 5.36
N LEU A 175 -26.43 -19.00 5.64
CA LEU A 175 -25.91 -20.35 5.37
C LEU A 175 -26.67 -21.39 6.20
N PRO A 176 -26.90 -22.63 5.72
CA PRO A 176 -27.54 -23.68 6.51
C PRO A 176 -26.94 -23.80 7.92
N GLU A 177 -27.76 -24.01 8.95
CA GLU A 177 -27.31 -24.04 10.35
C GLU A 177 -26.20 -25.07 10.58
N THR A 178 -26.24 -26.19 9.87
CA THR A 178 -25.20 -27.23 9.91
C THR A 178 -23.86 -26.73 9.36
N GLU A 179 -23.86 -25.94 8.29
CA GLU A 179 -22.63 -25.39 7.71
C GLU A 179 -22.05 -24.27 8.54
N LEU A 180 -22.90 -23.37 9.06
CA LEU A 180 -22.47 -22.31 9.97
C LEU A 180 -21.89 -22.90 11.26
N ALA A 181 -22.56 -23.88 11.86
CA ALA A 181 -22.07 -24.55 13.06
C ALA A 181 -20.74 -25.28 12.81
N ALA A 182 -20.59 -25.93 11.66
CA ALA A 182 -19.34 -26.57 11.26
C ALA A 182 -18.19 -25.56 11.09
N ALA A 183 -18.43 -24.40 10.47
CA ALA A 183 -17.44 -23.33 10.35
C ALA A 183 -17.01 -22.79 11.72
N MET A 184 -17.94 -22.76 12.68
CA MET A 184 -17.70 -22.33 14.05
C MET A 184 -17.06 -23.40 14.95
N GLY A 185 -17.00 -24.65 14.51
CA GLY A 185 -16.55 -25.78 15.32
C GLY A 185 -17.48 -26.11 16.49
N VAL A 186 -18.80 -25.91 16.32
CA VAL A 186 -19.82 -26.15 17.36
C VAL A 186 -20.92 -27.08 16.87
N GLU A 187 -21.67 -27.66 17.80
CA GLU A 187 -22.87 -28.44 17.46
C GLU A 187 -23.94 -27.57 16.77
N PRO A 188 -24.62 -28.10 15.73
CA PRO A 188 -25.75 -27.43 15.11
C PRO A 188 -26.82 -27.03 16.11
N GLY A 189 -27.43 -25.87 15.90
CA GLY A 189 -28.44 -25.31 16.80
C GLY A 189 -29.35 -24.36 16.05
N ARG A 190 -30.22 -23.67 16.80
CA ARG A 190 -31.08 -22.64 16.20
C ARG A 190 -30.24 -21.47 15.70
N ARG A 191 -30.70 -20.79 14.64
CA ARG A 191 -30.00 -19.62 14.05
C ARG A 191 -29.66 -18.55 15.09
N ASP A 192 -30.59 -18.21 15.98
CA ASP A 192 -30.38 -17.20 17.01
C ASP A 192 -29.29 -17.61 18.03
N GLU A 193 -29.22 -18.89 18.38
CA GLU A 193 -28.17 -19.42 19.24
C GLU A 193 -26.80 -19.37 18.54
N LEU A 194 -26.76 -19.67 17.23
CA LEU A 194 -25.53 -19.59 16.43
C LEU A 194 -25.06 -18.15 16.24
N ILE A 195 -25.96 -17.20 15.97
CA ILE A 195 -25.64 -15.76 15.91
C ILE A 195 -25.06 -15.31 17.27
N THR A 196 -25.67 -15.72 18.38
CA THR A 196 -25.19 -15.38 19.72
C THR A 196 -23.81 -15.96 20.00
N ARG A 197 -23.57 -17.23 19.64
CA ARG A 197 -22.25 -17.87 19.76
C ARG A 197 -21.20 -17.19 18.89
N PHE A 198 -21.57 -16.76 17.67
CA PHE A 198 -20.68 -16.03 16.78
C PHE A 198 -20.30 -14.68 17.36
N ALA A 199 -21.29 -13.91 17.82
CA ALA A 199 -21.07 -12.61 18.46
C ALA A 199 -20.20 -12.75 19.73
N GLY A 200 -20.34 -13.84 20.48
CA GLY A 200 -19.50 -14.15 21.63
C GLY A 200 -18.02 -14.40 21.30
N ARG A 201 -17.66 -14.60 20.03
CA ARG A 201 -16.26 -14.70 19.56
C ARG A 201 -15.67 -13.37 19.08
N LEU A 202 -16.47 -12.30 18.99
CA LEU A 202 -15.95 -10.98 18.66
C LEU A 202 -14.94 -10.55 19.76
N PRO A 203 -13.76 -10.06 19.38
CA PRO A 203 -12.82 -9.52 20.35
C PRO A 203 -13.43 -8.28 21.01
N GLY A 204 -13.08 -8.05 22.27
CA GLY A 204 -13.43 -6.83 22.98
C GLY A 204 -12.72 -5.60 22.41
N GLU A 205 -12.86 -4.47 23.11
CA GLU A 205 -12.13 -3.26 22.76
C GLU A 205 -10.61 -3.43 22.95
N GLY A 206 -9.85 -2.88 22.00
CA GLY A 206 -8.39 -2.92 21.98
C GLY A 206 -7.82 -3.85 20.92
N VAL A 207 -6.50 -3.91 20.81
CA VAL A 207 -5.80 -4.87 19.97
C VAL A 207 -5.10 -5.84 20.90
N HIS A 208 -5.56 -7.09 20.91
CA HIS A 208 -5.01 -8.15 21.75
C HIS A 208 -3.91 -8.92 21.00
N PRO A 209 -2.95 -9.56 21.69
CA PRO A 209 -1.95 -10.40 21.03
C PRO A 209 -2.60 -11.50 20.19
N ALA A 210 -2.12 -11.69 18.95
CA ALA A 210 -2.72 -12.65 18.03
C ALA A 210 -2.55 -14.10 18.53
N SER A 211 -3.59 -14.90 18.31
CA SER A 211 -3.74 -16.31 18.66
C SER A 211 -4.18 -17.13 17.42
N THR A 212 -4.21 -18.45 17.53
CA THR A 212 -4.74 -19.36 16.49
C THR A 212 -6.24 -19.63 16.63
N ASP A 213 -6.89 -19.04 17.64
CA ASP A 213 -8.33 -19.11 17.88
C ASP A 213 -9.01 -17.76 17.59
N ASP A 214 -8.30 -16.86 16.90
CA ASP A 214 -8.73 -15.49 16.65
C ASP A 214 -10.00 -15.45 15.78
N PHE A 215 -10.68 -14.31 15.83
CA PHE A 215 -11.96 -14.14 15.13
C PHE A 215 -11.80 -14.17 13.61
N ASP A 216 -10.67 -13.70 13.09
CA ASP A 216 -10.40 -13.69 11.65
C ASP A 216 -10.15 -15.09 11.08
N ASP A 217 -9.66 -16.05 11.89
CA ASP A 217 -9.59 -17.47 11.53
C ASP A 217 -11.00 -18.10 11.39
N LEU A 218 -11.95 -17.71 12.24
CA LEU A 218 -13.36 -18.12 12.06
C LEU A 218 -13.92 -17.58 10.74
N CYS A 219 -13.65 -16.31 10.41
CA CYS A 219 -14.10 -15.74 9.16
C CYS A 219 -13.39 -16.37 7.95
N TRP A 220 -12.13 -16.80 8.11
CA TRP A 220 -11.40 -17.60 7.12
C TRP A 220 -12.09 -18.92 6.80
N GLU A 221 -12.60 -19.63 7.81
CA GLU A 221 -13.36 -20.88 7.61
C GLU A 221 -14.75 -20.65 7.01
N LEU A 222 -15.41 -19.54 7.36
CA LEU A 222 -16.75 -19.23 6.92
C LEU A 222 -16.80 -18.76 5.46
N TYR A 223 -15.85 -17.90 5.07
CA TYR A 223 -15.88 -17.21 3.77
C TYR A 223 -15.94 -18.16 2.55
N PRO A 224 -15.07 -19.18 2.43
CA PRO A 224 -15.11 -20.12 1.31
C PRO A 224 -16.42 -20.92 1.24
N ARG A 225 -17.03 -21.24 2.38
CA ARG A 225 -18.31 -21.97 2.44
C ARG A 225 -19.42 -21.13 1.81
N VAL A 226 -19.48 -19.85 2.14
CA VAL A 226 -20.45 -18.91 1.53
C VAL A 226 -20.23 -18.82 0.03
N THR A 227 -18.99 -18.62 -0.42
CA THR A 227 -18.70 -18.47 -1.84
C THR A 227 -19.03 -19.73 -2.63
N ASN A 228 -18.74 -20.91 -2.09
CA ASN A 228 -19.08 -22.19 -2.72
C ASN A 228 -20.60 -22.41 -2.72
N ALA A 229 -21.30 -22.02 -1.65
CA ALA A 229 -22.75 -22.13 -1.57
C ALA A 229 -23.46 -21.29 -2.65
N TYR A 230 -22.92 -20.12 -3.02
CA TYR A 230 -23.47 -19.31 -4.12
C TYR A 230 -23.55 -20.03 -5.46
N GLU A 231 -22.64 -20.98 -5.73
CA GLU A 231 -22.65 -21.73 -6.99
C GLU A 231 -23.82 -22.72 -7.07
N SER A 232 -24.30 -23.19 -5.91
CA SER A 232 -25.35 -24.20 -5.82
C SER A 232 -26.71 -23.64 -5.36
N ASP A 233 -26.75 -22.44 -4.77
CA ASP A 233 -27.95 -21.78 -4.29
C ASP A 233 -28.06 -20.33 -4.81
N PRO A 234 -28.76 -20.11 -5.95
CA PRO A 234 -29.02 -18.78 -6.48
C PRO A 234 -29.84 -17.88 -5.54
N ALA A 235 -30.66 -18.45 -4.64
CA ALA A 235 -31.43 -17.67 -3.69
C ALA A 235 -30.53 -17.09 -2.60
N LEU A 236 -29.51 -17.84 -2.17
CA LEU A 236 -28.45 -17.32 -1.29
C LEU A 236 -27.63 -16.23 -1.97
N ALA A 237 -27.27 -16.42 -3.24
CA ALA A 237 -26.53 -15.41 -4.02
C ALA A 237 -27.30 -14.08 -4.13
N ALA A 238 -28.62 -14.12 -4.21
CA ALA A 238 -29.48 -12.92 -4.22
C ALA A 238 -29.47 -12.15 -2.89
N ARG A 239 -29.07 -12.76 -1.76
CA ARG A 239 -28.93 -12.06 -0.46
C ARG A 239 -27.71 -11.15 -0.40
N ARG A 240 -26.67 -11.43 -1.18
CA ARG A 240 -25.44 -10.66 -1.20
C ARG A 240 -25.67 -9.17 -1.49
N PRO A 241 -26.37 -8.77 -2.57
CA PRO A 241 -26.66 -7.35 -2.81
C PRO A 241 -27.58 -6.73 -1.76
N GLU A 242 -28.52 -7.49 -1.16
CA GLU A 242 -29.38 -6.99 -0.06
C GLU A 242 -28.54 -6.63 1.17
N VAL A 243 -27.61 -7.50 1.55
CA VAL A 243 -26.69 -7.26 2.67
C VAL A 243 -25.73 -6.13 2.35
N LEU A 244 -25.15 -6.10 1.16
CA LEU A 244 -24.26 -5.02 0.73
C LEU A 244 -24.96 -3.65 0.81
N HIS A 245 -26.19 -3.58 0.30
CA HIS A 245 -26.98 -2.34 0.36
C HIS A 245 -27.25 -1.91 1.80
N ALA A 246 -27.59 -2.84 2.70
CA ALA A 246 -27.76 -2.53 4.11
C ALA A 246 -26.47 -1.98 4.75
N ILE A 247 -25.30 -2.53 4.39
CA ILE A 247 -23.99 -2.05 4.86
C ILE A 247 -23.72 -0.61 4.38
N GLU A 248 -23.97 -0.33 3.10
CA GLU A 248 -23.81 0.99 2.50
C GLU A 248 -24.77 2.04 3.11
N GLU A 249 -26.00 1.67 3.46
CA GLU A 249 -26.95 2.56 4.16
C GLU A 249 -26.55 2.84 5.62
N GLY A 250 -25.75 1.95 6.22
CA GLY A 250 -25.23 2.08 7.56
C GLY A 250 -26.25 1.78 8.69
N HIS A 251 -25.76 1.82 9.93
CA HIS A 251 -26.54 1.40 11.11
C HIS A 251 -27.21 2.56 11.87
N SER A 252 -26.92 3.82 11.52
CA SER A 252 -27.44 5.02 12.20
C SER A 252 -27.26 4.98 13.73
N GLY A 253 -26.07 4.60 14.21
CA GLY A 253 -25.74 4.62 15.64
C GLY A 253 -26.35 3.53 16.52
N LEU A 254 -27.02 2.52 15.93
CA LEU A 254 -27.51 1.33 16.64
C LEU A 254 -26.35 0.63 17.37
N ASP A 255 -26.52 0.26 18.63
CA ASP A 255 -25.49 -0.50 19.34
C ASP A 255 -25.51 -1.99 18.96
N LEU A 256 -24.46 -2.73 19.30
CA LEU A 256 -24.34 -4.13 18.89
C LEU A 256 -25.35 -5.02 19.61
N ASP A 257 -25.63 -4.79 20.88
CA ASP A 257 -26.55 -5.62 21.66
C ASP A 257 -27.99 -5.41 21.16
N GLU A 258 -28.38 -4.16 20.86
CA GLU A 258 -29.62 -3.81 20.19
C GLU A 258 -29.75 -4.48 18.81
N ALA A 259 -28.67 -4.49 18.03
CA ALA A 259 -28.65 -5.15 16.73
C ALA A 259 -28.83 -6.67 16.86
N LEU A 260 -28.08 -7.32 17.75
CA LEU A 260 -28.19 -8.76 17.98
C LEU A 260 -29.58 -9.15 18.48
N PHE A 261 -30.16 -8.37 19.39
CA PHE A 261 -31.54 -8.57 19.85
C PHE A 261 -32.55 -8.44 18.70
N ALA A 262 -32.37 -7.46 17.80
CA ALA A 262 -33.24 -7.30 16.64
C ALA A 262 -33.11 -8.46 15.63
N LEU A 263 -31.90 -8.99 15.44
CA LEU A 263 -31.65 -10.17 14.61
C LEU A 263 -32.29 -11.43 15.22
N GLU A 264 -32.10 -11.67 16.53
CA GLU A 264 -32.75 -12.77 17.26
C GLU A 264 -34.27 -12.72 17.12
N LYS A 265 -34.87 -11.55 17.35
CA LYS A 265 -36.32 -11.36 17.20
C LYS A 265 -36.79 -11.68 15.77
N ALA A 266 -36.02 -11.32 14.76
CA ALA A 266 -36.34 -11.63 13.36
C ALA A 266 -36.29 -13.15 13.09
N VAL A 267 -35.30 -13.86 13.64
CA VAL A 267 -35.24 -15.33 13.58
C VAL A 267 -36.49 -15.95 14.21
N VAL A 268 -36.83 -15.57 15.44
CA VAL A 268 -37.98 -16.13 16.18
C VAL A 268 -39.30 -15.85 15.48
N ALA A 269 -39.42 -14.68 14.84
CA ALA A 269 -40.62 -14.29 14.10
C ALA A 269 -40.69 -14.85 12.67
N GLY A 270 -39.62 -15.46 12.16
CA GLY A 270 -39.51 -15.84 10.74
C GLY A 270 -39.58 -14.64 9.79
N ALA A 271 -39.11 -13.48 10.23
CA ALA A 271 -39.17 -12.22 9.49
C ALA A 271 -37.84 -11.91 8.79
N ALA A 272 -37.86 -10.97 7.85
CA ALA A 272 -36.64 -10.45 7.24
C ALA A 272 -35.75 -9.75 8.30
N PHE A 273 -34.43 -9.89 8.15
CA PHE A 273 -33.49 -9.22 9.05
C PHE A 273 -33.52 -7.69 8.85
N PRO A 274 -33.62 -6.89 9.92
CA PRO A 274 -33.61 -5.43 9.79
C PRO A 274 -32.29 -4.92 9.21
N ALA A 275 -32.35 -4.13 8.14
CA ALA A 275 -31.15 -3.61 7.43
C ALA A 275 -30.13 -2.95 8.38
N ARG A 276 -30.60 -2.10 9.30
CA ARG A 276 -29.72 -1.45 10.30
C ARG A 276 -28.99 -2.42 11.22
N ALA A 277 -29.63 -3.54 11.58
CA ALA A 277 -29.02 -4.56 12.44
C ALA A 277 -27.99 -5.38 11.64
N VAL A 278 -28.28 -5.68 10.37
CA VAL A 278 -27.33 -6.30 9.43
C VAL A 278 -26.09 -5.41 9.25
N ALA A 279 -26.29 -4.11 8.99
CA ALA A 279 -25.21 -3.14 8.87
C ALA A 279 -24.35 -3.05 10.14
N ARG A 280 -24.98 -3.07 11.32
CA ARG A 280 -24.26 -3.00 12.59
C ARG A 280 -23.44 -4.26 12.86
N LEU A 281 -23.96 -5.43 12.51
CA LEU A 281 -23.24 -6.70 12.58
C LEU A 281 -22.04 -6.68 11.61
N ALA A 282 -22.23 -6.22 10.38
CA ALA A 282 -21.15 -6.09 9.40
C ALA A 282 -20.01 -5.19 9.91
N ALA A 283 -20.34 -4.03 10.48
CA ALA A 283 -19.36 -3.14 11.08
C ALA A 283 -18.60 -3.80 12.26
N ALA A 284 -19.27 -4.64 13.06
CA ALA A 284 -18.63 -5.41 14.12
C ALA A 284 -17.67 -6.47 13.57
N VAL A 285 -18.09 -7.19 12.52
CA VAL A 285 -17.26 -8.18 11.83
C VAL A 285 -16.00 -7.52 11.24
N ALA A 286 -16.16 -6.37 10.59
CA ALA A 286 -15.04 -5.64 10.00
C ALA A 286 -14.05 -5.14 11.07
N ASP A 287 -14.53 -4.48 12.13
CA ASP A 287 -13.67 -4.00 13.22
C ASP A 287 -12.96 -5.15 13.94
N ALA A 288 -13.64 -6.28 14.13
CA ALA A 288 -13.07 -7.48 14.76
C ALA A 288 -11.94 -8.09 13.91
N ASN A 289 -12.14 -8.26 12.60
CA ASN A 289 -11.08 -8.72 11.70
C ASN A 289 -9.90 -7.73 11.68
N LEU A 290 -10.18 -6.43 11.61
CA LEU A 290 -9.16 -5.39 11.64
C LEU A 290 -8.29 -5.48 12.90
N ARG A 291 -8.87 -5.72 14.09
CA ARG A 291 -8.10 -5.93 15.32
C ARG A 291 -7.18 -7.13 15.24
N CYS A 292 -7.65 -8.25 14.68
CA CYS A 292 -6.84 -9.46 14.50
C CYS A 292 -5.71 -9.23 13.48
N HIS A 293 -5.98 -8.47 12.40
CA HIS A 293 -4.96 -8.07 11.44
C HIS A 293 -3.88 -7.20 12.11
N LEU A 294 -4.28 -6.17 12.86
CA LEU A 294 -3.34 -5.32 13.59
C LEU A 294 -2.50 -6.12 14.57
N ALA A 295 -3.07 -7.11 15.25
CA ALA A 295 -2.35 -8.02 16.14
C ALA A 295 -1.31 -8.87 15.40
N THR A 296 -1.68 -9.41 14.24
CA THR A 296 -0.78 -10.17 13.37
C THR A 296 0.37 -9.29 12.85
N MET A 297 0.06 -8.08 12.39
CA MET A 297 1.06 -7.13 11.89
C MET A 297 1.99 -6.63 13.01
N ALA A 298 1.46 -6.48 14.22
CA ALA A 298 2.26 -6.12 15.39
C ALA A 298 3.34 -7.14 15.72
N ARG A 299 3.05 -8.45 15.59
CA ARG A 299 4.05 -9.53 15.73
C ARG A 299 5.18 -9.41 14.71
N LEU A 300 4.90 -8.82 13.55
CA LEU A 300 5.87 -8.55 12.48
C LEU A 300 6.57 -7.19 12.63
N SER A 301 6.36 -6.50 13.76
CA SER A 301 6.93 -5.18 14.06
C SER A 301 6.40 -4.05 13.18
N VAL A 302 5.25 -4.24 12.53
CA VAL A 302 4.59 -3.26 11.66
C VAL A 302 3.62 -2.40 12.47
N GLY A 303 3.72 -1.08 12.32
CA GLY A 303 2.86 -0.10 12.98
C GLY A 303 2.29 0.91 11.99
N TYR A 304 1.17 1.54 12.34
CA TYR A 304 0.40 2.43 11.47
C TYR A 304 0.07 3.74 12.18
N ASP A 305 -0.22 4.80 11.43
CA ASP A 305 -0.65 6.09 11.96
C ASP A 305 -2.15 6.33 11.74
N LEU A 306 -2.71 5.81 10.64
CA LEU A 306 -4.10 6.04 10.27
C LEU A 306 -4.77 4.81 9.64
N LEU A 307 -6.06 4.64 9.97
CA LEU A 307 -6.98 3.65 9.39
C LEU A 307 -8.13 4.36 8.63
N PRO A 308 -7.95 4.69 7.33
CA PRO A 308 -9.01 5.23 6.49
C PRO A 308 -10.06 4.17 6.20
N HIS A 309 -11.32 4.44 6.53
CA HIS A 309 -12.44 3.53 6.28
C HIS A 309 -13.21 3.94 5.03
N GLU A 310 -13.54 2.97 4.19
CA GLU A 310 -14.35 3.18 2.98
C GLU A 310 -15.72 3.78 3.33
N SER A 311 -16.36 3.33 4.41
CA SER A 311 -17.64 3.88 4.85
C SER A 311 -17.57 5.40 5.07
N ASP A 312 -16.47 5.92 5.61
CA ASP A 312 -16.30 7.36 5.81
C ASP A 312 -16.08 8.11 4.49
N ILE A 313 -15.34 7.51 3.54
CA ILE A 313 -15.13 8.06 2.19
C ILE A 313 -16.47 8.22 1.46
N LEU A 314 -17.32 7.19 1.55
CA LEU A 314 -18.66 7.18 0.94
C LEU A 314 -19.56 8.25 1.58
N HIS A 315 -19.67 8.27 2.92
CA HIS A 315 -20.51 9.25 3.61
C HIS A 315 -20.06 10.71 3.41
N LEU A 316 -18.76 10.93 3.24
CA LEU A 316 -18.20 12.26 2.98
C LEU A 316 -18.25 12.65 1.51
N GLY A 317 -18.79 11.83 0.61
CA GLY A 317 -18.93 12.18 -0.81
C GLY A 317 -17.61 12.53 -1.49
N PHE A 318 -16.53 11.81 -1.14
CA PHE A 318 -15.21 12.06 -1.74
C PHE A 318 -15.25 11.89 -3.26
N TRP A 319 -15.96 10.86 -3.74
CA TRP A 319 -16.16 10.65 -5.17
C TRP A 319 -16.94 11.79 -5.81
N ASP A 320 -18.04 12.24 -5.21
CA ASP A 320 -18.85 13.32 -5.76
C ASP A 320 -17.99 14.56 -6.01
N ARG A 321 -17.11 14.88 -5.06
CA ARG A 321 -16.20 16.00 -5.23
C ARG A 321 -15.11 15.77 -6.27
N ALA A 322 -14.52 14.57 -6.31
CA ALA A 322 -13.53 14.22 -7.33
C ALA A 322 -14.15 14.25 -8.74
N PHE A 323 -15.39 13.79 -8.88
CA PHE A 323 -16.15 13.80 -10.12
C PHE A 323 -16.39 15.24 -10.61
N GLU A 324 -16.77 16.15 -9.72
CA GLU A 324 -16.92 17.58 -10.05
C GLU A 324 -15.60 18.18 -10.57
N LEU A 325 -14.48 17.93 -9.87
CA LEU A 325 -13.16 18.40 -10.29
C LEU A 325 -12.79 17.88 -11.69
N LEU A 326 -12.99 16.58 -11.93
CA LEU A 326 -12.74 15.96 -13.23
C LEU A 326 -13.63 16.56 -14.34
N ARG A 327 -14.90 16.83 -14.03
CA ARG A 327 -15.87 17.42 -14.96
C ARG A 327 -15.50 18.87 -15.29
N GLU A 328 -15.14 19.66 -14.29
CA GLU A 328 -14.75 21.07 -14.44
C GLU A 328 -13.45 21.23 -15.22
N ALA A 329 -12.49 20.31 -15.03
CA ALA A 329 -11.27 20.23 -15.82
C ALA A 329 -11.50 19.75 -17.27
N GLY A 330 -12.70 19.26 -17.60
CA GLY A 330 -13.00 18.64 -18.89
C GLY A 330 -12.33 17.27 -19.09
N ALA A 331 -11.83 16.66 -18.01
CA ALA A 331 -11.13 15.37 -18.04
C ALA A 331 -12.09 14.18 -18.28
N ILE A 332 -13.37 14.35 -17.95
CA ILE A 332 -14.41 13.34 -18.16
C ILE A 332 -15.55 13.86 -19.03
N ARG A 333 -16.17 12.95 -19.78
CA ARG A 333 -17.34 13.23 -20.61
C ARG A 333 -18.41 12.17 -20.41
N HIS A 334 -19.66 12.55 -20.62
CA HIS A 334 -20.80 11.63 -20.64
C HIS A 334 -21.03 11.15 -22.07
N GLU A 335 -20.94 9.85 -22.31
CA GLU A 335 -21.18 9.28 -23.63
C GLU A 335 -22.68 8.99 -23.81
N THR A 336 -23.29 9.55 -24.86
CA THR A 336 -24.73 9.36 -25.14
C THR A 336 -25.01 8.27 -26.16
N GLU A 337 -24.00 7.83 -26.89
CA GLU A 337 -24.09 6.85 -27.97
C GLU A 337 -22.87 5.93 -28.00
N GLY A 338 -22.93 4.85 -28.79
CA GLY A 338 -21.85 3.88 -28.89
C GLY A 338 -21.81 2.86 -27.73
N LYS A 339 -20.68 2.17 -27.60
CA LYS A 339 -20.55 1.03 -26.67
C LYS A 339 -20.58 1.39 -25.19
N ASN A 340 -20.23 2.63 -24.81
CA ASN A 340 -20.33 3.10 -23.43
C ASN A 340 -21.48 4.11 -23.22
N ALA A 341 -22.52 4.07 -24.06
CA ALA A 341 -23.68 4.96 -23.90
C ALA A 341 -24.24 4.91 -22.47
N GLY A 342 -24.47 6.10 -21.89
CA GLY A 342 -24.89 6.33 -20.52
C GLY A 342 -23.75 6.37 -19.49
N CYS A 343 -22.51 6.08 -19.87
CA CYS A 343 -21.38 6.07 -18.95
C CYS A 343 -20.65 7.42 -18.90
N TRP A 344 -20.00 7.69 -17.77
CA TRP A 344 -18.98 8.75 -17.68
C TRP A 344 -17.60 8.15 -17.87
N VAL A 345 -16.86 8.75 -18.80
CA VAL A 345 -15.60 8.21 -19.33
C VAL A 345 -14.51 9.26 -19.23
N MET A 346 -13.34 8.85 -18.76
CA MET A 346 -12.10 9.64 -18.77
C MET A 346 -11.27 9.24 -19.98
N SER A 347 -10.82 10.21 -20.78
CA SER A 347 -9.94 9.89 -21.89
C SER A 347 -8.49 9.82 -21.42
N LEU A 348 -7.79 8.77 -21.86
CA LEU A 348 -6.36 8.59 -21.63
C LEU A 348 -5.55 8.69 -22.94
N ALA A 349 -6.19 9.05 -24.06
CA ALA A 349 -5.58 9.06 -25.38
C ALA A 349 -4.38 10.01 -25.49
N ASP A 350 -4.43 11.14 -24.79
CA ASP A 350 -3.36 12.14 -24.78
C ASP A 350 -2.19 11.76 -23.86
N SER A 351 -2.32 10.69 -23.07
CA SER A 351 -1.27 10.22 -22.18
C SER A 351 -0.28 9.34 -22.94
N PRO A 352 1.03 9.66 -22.92
CA PRO A 352 2.06 8.83 -23.55
C PRO A 352 2.08 7.38 -23.04
N GLU A 353 1.60 7.16 -21.82
CA GLU A 353 1.55 5.83 -21.20
C GLU A 353 0.48 4.90 -21.81
N PHE A 354 -0.52 5.49 -22.47
CA PHE A 354 -1.64 4.78 -23.08
C PHE A 354 -1.70 4.96 -24.61
N ALA A 355 -0.67 5.58 -25.21
CA ALA A 355 -0.64 5.94 -26.63
C ALA A 355 -0.77 4.73 -27.59
N ASP A 356 -0.34 3.55 -27.16
CA ASP A 356 -0.40 2.30 -27.96
C ASP A 356 -1.72 1.53 -27.80
N MET A 357 -2.70 2.05 -27.05
CA MET A 357 -3.99 1.38 -26.83
C MET A 357 -5.03 1.80 -27.87
N ASP A 358 -5.71 0.81 -28.47
CA ASP A 358 -6.80 1.04 -29.43
C ASP A 358 -8.01 1.76 -28.81
N ASP A 359 -8.25 1.54 -27.51
CA ASP A 359 -9.31 2.19 -26.73
C ASP A 359 -8.78 2.56 -25.34
N PRO A 360 -8.14 3.73 -25.21
CA PRO A 360 -7.51 4.16 -23.96
C PRO A 360 -8.55 4.69 -22.96
N ASP A 361 -9.81 4.83 -23.36
CA ASP A 361 -10.84 5.43 -22.52
C ASP A 361 -11.20 4.55 -21.31
N LYS A 362 -11.38 5.18 -20.15
CA LYS A 362 -11.77 4.50 -18.91
C LYS A 362 -13.15 4.93 -18.44
N ILE A 363 -14.06 3.96 -18.27
CA ILE A 363 -15.34 4.16 -17.58
C ILE A 363 -15.10 4.38 -16.07
N LEU A 364 -15.52 5.54 -15.57
CA LEU A 364 -15.51 5.87 -14.15
C LEU A 364 -16.89 5.72 -13.51
N VAL A 365 -17.97 6.01 -14.25
CA VAL A 365 -19.36 5.76 -13.82
C VAL A 365 -20.07 4.96 -14.89
N ARG A 366 -20.71 3.87 -14.48
CA ARG A 366 -21.50 3.00 -15.37
C ARG A 366 -22.85 3.65 -15.71
N SER A 367 -23.52 3.13 -16.73
CA SER A 367 -24.83 3.62 -17.19
C SER A 367 -25.96 3.52 -16.16
N ASN A 368 -25.81 2.65 -15.16
CA ASN A 368 -26.72 2.54 -14.02
C ASN A 368 -26.36 3.49 -12.85
N GLY A 369 -25.38 4.38 -13.02
CA GLY A 369 -24.91 5.31 -11.99
C GLY A 369 -23.87 4.72 -11.03
N THR A 370 -23.52 3.44 -11.12
CA THR A 370 -22.53 2.83 -10.23
C THR A 370 -21.12 3.33 -10.54
N VAL A 371 -20.44 3.85 -9.52
CA VAL A 371 -19.04 4.27 -9.57
C VAL A 371 -18.12 3.04 -9.63
N THR A 372 -17.13 3.06 -10.50
CA THR A 372 -16.14 1.98 -10.58
C THR A 372 -15.09 2.12 -9.48
N TYR A 373 -14.41 1.02 -9.12
CA TYR A 373 -13.30 1.05 -8.16
C TYR A 373 -12.24 2.11 -8.51
N THR A 374 -11.91 2.25 -9.80
CA THR A 374 -10.97 3.27 -10.27
C THR A 374 -11.44 4.70 -9.94
N GLY A 375 -12.76 4.98 -10.01
CA GLY A 375 -13.29 6.27 -9.61
C GLY A 375 -13.06 6.56 -8.11
N LYS A 376 -13.35 5.57 -7.27
CA LYS A 376 -13.11 5.66 -5.81
C LYS A 376 -11.62 5.86 -5.50
N ASP A 377 -10.73 5.12 -6.16
CA ASP A 377 -9.28 5.25 -6.01
C ASP A 377 -8.78 6.65 -6.39
N ILE A 378 -9.34 7.27 -7.44
CA ILE A 378 -8.99 8.65 -7.83
C ILE A 378 -9.32 9.62 -6.69
N ALA A 379 -10.53 9.53 -6.14
CA ALA A 379 -10.95 10.44 -5.07
C ALA A 379 -10.06 10.33 -3.84
N TYR A 380 -9.73 9.09 -3.44
CA TYR A 380 -8.86 8.85 -2.31
C TYR A 380 -7.41 9.28 -2.58
N GLN A 381 -6.88 9.06 -3.79
CA GLN A 381 -5.55 9.52 -4.16
C GLN A 381 -5.44 11.05 -4.18
N LEU A 382 -6.48 11.76 -4.65
CA LEU A 382 -6.53 13.22 -4.58
C LEU A 382 -6.47 13.72 -3.13
N TRP A 383 -7.15 13.04 -2.19
CA TRP A 383 -7.04 13.37 -0.77
C TRP A 383 -5.63 13.12 -0.22
N LYS A 384 -5.02 11.97 -0.54
CA LYS A 384 -3.64 11.66 -0.13
C LYS A 384 -2.64 12.70 -0.59
N LEU A 385 -2.86 13.31 -1.76
CA LEU A 385 -2.01 14.38 -2.33
C LEU A 385 -2.44 15.79 -1.90
N GLY A 386 -3.50 15.96 -1.11
CA GLY A 386 -4.01 17.27 -0.67
C GLY A 386 -4.68 18.09 -1.78
N LEU A 387 -5.16 17.41 -2.82
CA LEU A 387 -5.79 17.97 -4.02
C LEU A 387 -7.32 17.87 -3.99
N LEU A 388 -7.90 17.05 -3.11
CA LEU A 388 -9.35 16.98 -2.93
C LEU A 388 -9.83 18.20 -2.12
N ARG A 389 -10.38 19.21 -2.81
CA ARG A 389 -10.79 20.50 -2.21
C ARG A 389 -12.24 20.81 -2.51
N ASP A 390 -12.97 21.32 -1.53
CA ASP A 390 -14.33 21.86 -1.66
C ASP A 390 -14.38 23.10 -2.59
N GLU A 391 -15.58 23.53 -2.99
CA GLU A 391 -15.78 24.68 -3.90
C GLU A 391 -15.18 25.98 -3.36
N ASP A 392 -15.14 26.14 -2.03
CA ASP A 392 -14.54 27.29 -1.34
C ASP A 392 -13.00 27.20 -1.23
N GLY A 393 -12.40 26.13 -1.76
CA GLY A 393 -10.97 25.86 -1.75
C GLY A 393 -10.45 25.17 -0.48
N SER A 394 -11.30 24.97 0.52
CA SER A 394 -10.94 24.24 1.73
C SER A 394 -10.71 22.74 1.44
N PRO A 395 -9.84 22.04 2.16
CA PRO A 395 -9.65 20.60 1.96
C PRO A 395 -10.94 19.83 2.27
N ARG A 396 -11.35 18.94 1.38
CA ARG A 396 -12.35 17.91 1.70
C ARG A 396 -11.63 16.80 2.44
N ASP A 397 -11.88 16.72 3.74
CA ASP A 397 -11.13 15.89 4.67
C ASP A 397 -12.06 15.12 5.61
N PHE A 398 -11.50 14.09 6.26
CA PHE A 398 -12.17 13.29 7.28
C PHE A 398 -12.28 14.04 8.62
N GLY A 399 -13.16 13.53 9.49
CA GLY A 399 -12.93 13.65 10.92
C GLY A 399 -12.03 12.52 11.42
N TYR A 400 -11.48 12.64 12.63
CA TYR A 400 -10.54 11.67 13.19
C TYR A 400 -10.82 11.33 14.66
N ARG A 401 -10.71 10.04 14.99
CA ARG A 401 -10.81 9.52 16.36
C ARG A 401 -9.58 8.69 16.73
N PRO A 402 -9.17 8.67 18.02
CA PRO A 402 -8.19 7.70 18.47
C PRO A 402 -8.73 6.27 18.28
N TYR A 403 -7.91 5.37 17.75
CA TYR A 403 -8.24 3.95 17.66
C TYR A 403 -7.49 3.13 18.70
N ALA A 404 -6.17 3.27 18.73
CA ALA A 404 -5.29 2.60 19.69
C ALA A 404 -3.99 3.40 19.87
N HIS A 405 -3.19 3.06 20.88
CA HIS A 405 -1.79 3.50 20.94
C HIS A 405 -0.88 2.30 20.84
N TRP A 406 0.28 2.49 20.22
CA TRP A 406 1.27 1.45 20.12
C TRP A 406 2.67 1.98 20.38
N ARG A 407 3.56 1.08 20.81
CA ARG A 407 4.97 1.39 21.04
C ARG A 407 5.84 0.31 20.44
N ARG A 408 7.09 0.66 20.18
CA ARG A 408 8.12 -0.26 19.72
C ARG A 408 9.41 0.03 20.46
N THR A 409 9.91 -0.95 21.22
CA THR A 409 11.05 -0.77 22.13
C THR A 409 12.41 -0.75 21.41
N GLY A 410 12.45 -1.17 20.16
CA GLY A 410 13.62 -1.08 19.29
C GLY A 410 13.27 -1.40 17.83
N PRO A 411 14.16 -1.12 16.87
CA PRO A 411 13.84 -1.28 15.45
C PRO A 411 13.33 -2.69 15.08
N ALA A 412 13.90 -3.76 15.64
CA ALA A 412 13.46 -5.13 15.36
C ALA A 412 12.48 -5.70 16.40
N ALA A 413 12.03 -4.88 17.36
CA ALA A 413 11.08 -5.34 18.36
C ALA A 413 9.65 -5.33 17.80
N PRO A 414 8.80 -6.29 18.20
CA PRO A 414 7.38 -6.26 17.88
C PRO A 414 6.74 -4.94 18.30
N VAL A 415 5.67 -4.59 17.60
CA VAL A 415 4.80 -3.51 18.02
C VAL A 415 3.94 -4.01 19.18
N GLU A 416 3.81 -3.21 20.22
CA GLU A 416 2.95 -3.49 21.37
C GLU A 416 1.84 -2.45 21.41
N TYR A 417 0.59 -2.89 21.23
CA TYR A 417 -0.56 -2.04 21.51
C TYR A 417 -0.71 -1.89 23.03
N CYS A 418 -0.73 -0.65 23.49
CA CYS A 418 -0.79 -0.29 24.90
C CYS A 418 -1.78 0.88 25.09
N GLY A 419 -2.21 1.13 26.33
CA GLY A 419 -3.34 2.03 26.65
C GLY A 419 -3.29 3.43 26.02
N ARG A 420 -2.89 4.47 26.77
CA ARG A 420 -2.88 5.87 26.30
C ARG A 420 -1.48 6.45 26.06
N ALA A 421 -0.46 5.61 25.96
CA ALA A 421 0.92 6.04 25.78
C ALA A 421 1.50 5.41 24.52
N GLY A 422 2.31 6.15 23.76
CA GLY A 422 2.93 5.68 22.52
C GLY A 422 2.49 6.47 21.29
N HIS A 423 2.74 5.91 20.13
CA HIS A 423 2.27 6.42 18.83
C HIS A 423 0.77 6.21 18.72
N LEU A 424 0.06 7.27 18.33
CA LEU A 424 -1.38 7.22 18.12
C LEU A 424 -1.68 6.56 16.77
N LEU A 425 -2.45 5.48 16.80
CA LEU A 425 -3.16 4.97 15.65
C LEU A 425 -4.54 5.60 15.64
N ALA A 426 -4.82 6.43 14.63
CA ALA A 426 -6.13 7.05 14.44
C ALA A 426 -7.00 6.22 13.48
N ARG A 427 -8.31 6.41 13.58
CA ARG A 427 -9.28 6.01 12.54
C ARG A 427 -9.98 7.25 12.00
N THR A 428 -10.45 7.18 10.76
CA THR A 428 -11.36 8.19 10.21
C THR A 428 -12.75 8.12 10.84
N THR A 429 -13.50 9.19 10.64
CA THR A 429 -14.95 9.26 10.83
C THR A 429 -15.57 10.24 9.84
N ALA A 430 -16.80 9.98 9.40
CA ALA A 430 -17.60 10.90 8.61
C ALA A 430 -17.98 12.21 9.36
N ASN A 431 -17.80 12.28 10.68
CA ASN A 431 -18.05 13.52 11.43
C ASN A 431 -16.85 14.47 11.36
N ARG A 432 -16.84 15.38 10.37
CA ARG A 432 -15.77 16.40 10.16
C ARG A 432 -15.50 17.33 11.36
N SER A 433 -16.40 17.40 12.34
CA SER A 433 -16.16 18.20 13.55
C SER A 433 -15.16 17.55 14.52
N GLU A 434 -14.95 16.25 14.39
CA GLU A 434 -14.03 15.50 15.24
C GLU A 434 -12.62 15.58 14.68
N HIS A 435 -11.71 16.10 15.49
CA HIS A 435 -10.34 16.35 15.09
C HIS A 435 -9.39 15.96 16.23
N LEU A 436 -8.19 15.52 15.85
CA LEU A 436 -7.13 15.18 16.78
C LEU A 436 -6.14 16.34 16.82
N ALA A 437 -6.11 17.07 17.93
CA ALA A 437 -5.22 18.23 18.08
C ALA A 437 -3.75 17.85 17.85
N GLY A 438 -3.09 18.55 16.92
CA GLY A 438 -1.68 18.31 16.57
C GLY A 438 -1.46 17.20 15.54
N TYR A 439 -2.51 16.59 15.00
CA TYR A 439 -2.44 15.60 13.94
C TYR A 439 -3.09 16.14 12.67
N ALA A 440 -2.44 15.91 11.53
CA ALA A 440 -2.96 16.22 10.21
C ALA A 440 -2.59 15.08 9.27
N TYR A 441 -3.59 14.50 8.62
CA TYR A 441 -3.44 13.31 7.78
C TYR A 441 -3.61 13.62 6.29
N GLY A 442 -3.10 12.75 5.41
CA GLY A 442 -3.11 13.00 3.97
C GLY A 442 -2.21 14.18 3.56
N GLY A 443 -2.44 14.78 2.38
CA GLY A 443 -1.65 15.93 1.91
C GLY A 443 -0.15 15.68 1.80
N GLY A 444 0.26 14.49 1.37
CA GLY A 444 1.66 14.13 1.15
C GLY A 444 2.21 14.75 -0.14
N ASP A 445 3.44 15.26 -0.07
CA ASP A 445 4.24 15.66 -1.23
C ASP A 445 4.65 14.44 -2.07
N ARG A 446 4.66 13.26 -1.46
CA ARG A 446 4.88 11.98 -2.12
C ARG A 446 4.00 10.90 -1.52
N VAL A 447 3.44 10.04 -2.36
CA VAL A 447 2.58 8.94 -1.95
C VAL A 447 3.14 7.64 -2.53
N TYR A 448 3.36 6.65 -1.67
CA TYR A 448 3.69 5.28 -2.07
C TYR A 448 2.51 4.38 -1.77
N ASN A 449 1.93 3.77 -2.81
CA ASN A 449 0.92 2.73 -2.69
C ASN A 449 1.60 1.37 -2.90
N VAL A 450 1.72 0.57 -1.84
CA VAL A 450 2.30 -0.78 -1.90
C VAL A 450 1.23 -1.76 -2.32
N ILE A 451 1.20 -2.12 -3.60
CA ILE A 451 0.10 -2.90 -4.20
C ILE A 451 0.67 -3.92 -5.18
N ASP A 452 0.04 -5.09 -5.25
CA ASP A 452 0.35 -6.15 -6.21
C ASP A 452 0.43 -5.64 -7.67
N VAL A 453 1.38 -6.17 -8.43
CA VAL A 453 1.63 -5.79 -9.84
C VAL A 453 0.40 -5.96 -10.75
N ARG A 454 -0.52 -6.88 -10.42
CA ARG A 454 -1.76 -7.09 -11.20
C ARG A 454 -2.68 -5.86 -11.16
N GLN A 455 -2.48 -4.94 -10.20
CA GLN A 455 -3.20 -3.67 -10.12
C GLN A 455 -2.46 -2.50 -10.79
N SER A 456 -1.42 -2.76 -11.60
CA SER A 456 -0.67 -1.70 -12.28
C SER A 456 -1.55 -0.83 -13.17
N TYR A 457 -2.47 -1.42 -13.94
CA TYR A 457 -3.32 -0.65 -14.85
C TYR A 457 -4.23 0.34 -14.09
N PRO A 458 -5.04 -0.06 -13.09
CA PRO A 458 -5.79 0.89 -12.26
C PRO A 458 -4.92 2.01 -11.67
N GLN A 459 -3.74 1.70 -11.13
CA GLN A 459 -2.85 2.69 -10.54
C GLN A 459 -2.33 3.72 -11.56
N LYS A 460 -2.05 3.29 -12.80
CA LYS A 460 -1.70 4.20 -13.90
C LYS A 460 -2.86 5.14 -14.24
N VAL A 461 -4.09 4.62 -14.29
CA VAL A 461 -5.28 5.44 -14.55
C VAL A 461 -5.50 6.48 -13.45
N VAL A 462 -5.33 6.09 -12.18
CA VAL A 462 -5.42 7.00 -11.03
C VAL A 462 -4.36 8.10 -11.14
N ARG A 463 -3.12 7.74 -11.45
CA ARG A 463 -2.03 8.71 -11.67
C ARG A 463 -2.35 9.67 -12.82
N GLU A 464 -2.87 9.15 -13.92
CA GLU A 464 -3.24 9.98 -15.07
C GLU A 464 -4.39 10.93 -14.73
N ALA A 465 -5.37 10.49 -13.94
CA ALA A 465 -6.44 11.36 -13.44
C ALA A 465 -5.89 12.59 -12.70
N VAL A 466 -4.87 12.41 -11.87
CA VAL A 466 -4.17 13.52 -11.20
C VAL A 466 -3.48 14.44 -12.20
N ARG A 467 -2.87 13.88 -13.26
CA ARG A 467 -2.18 14.66 -14.29
C ARG A 467 -3.14 15.51 -15.12
N VAL A 468 -4.25 14.93 -15.59
CA VAL A 468 -5.25 15.63 -16.41
C VAL A 468 -6.01 16.71 -15.62
N LEU A 469 -6.04 16.60 -14.29
CA LEU A 469 -6.50 17.67 -13.40
C LEU A 469 -5.51 18.85 -13.27
N GLY A 470 -4.38 18.82 -13.99
CA GLY A 470 -3.39 19.89 -14.02
C GLY A 470 -2.30 19.76 -12.95
N HIS A 471 -2.09 18.56 -12.39
CA HIS A 471 -1.11 18.31 -11.32
C HIS A 471 -0.02 17.30 -11.72
N PRO A 472 0.78 17.56 -12.78
CA PRO A 472 1.77 16.61 -13.28
C PRO A 472 2.84 16.23 -12.25
N GLU A 473 3.31 17.18 -11.43
CA GLU A 473 4.33 16.92 -10.40
C GLU A 473 3.81 16.02 -9.26
N ALA A 474 2.55 16.21 -8.86
CA ALA A 474 1.89 15.36 -7.87
C ALA A 474 1.57 13.98 -8.46
N ALA A 475 1.23 13.89 -9.75
CA ALA A 475 1.10 12.62 -10.44
C ALA A 475 2.44 11.84 -10.47
N ASP A 476 3.55 12.52 -10.75
CA ASP A 476 4.90 11.91 -10.72
C ASP A 476 5.31 11.47 -9.30
N SER A 477 4.74 12.13 -8.28
CA SER A 477 4.95 11.80 -6.86
C SER A 477 3.97 10.76 -6.32
N SER A 478 3.02 10.28 -7.13
CA SER A 478 2.11 9.17 -6.85
C SER A 478 2.70 7.86 -7.37
N ILE A 479 3.35 7.11 -6.49
CA ILE A 479 4.20 5.98 -6.83
C ILE A 479 3.50 4.66 -6.48
N HIS A 480 3.29 3.83 -7.50
CA HIS A 480 2.92 2.42 -7.31
C HIS A 480 4.17 1.62 -6.96
N PHE A 481 4.33 1.27 -5.69
CA PHE A 481 5.41 0.41 -5.22
C PHE A 481 5.02 -1.06 -5.38
N ALA A 482 5.15 -1.54 -6.62
CA ALA A 482 4.62 -2.82 -7.05
C ALA A 482 5.42 -4.02 -6.52
N TYR A 483 4.72 -5.14 -6.30
CA TYR A 483 5.34 -6.43 -5.97
C TYR A 483 4.63 -7.60 -6.65
N GLU A 484 5.38 -8.69 -6.87
CA GLU A 484 4.89 -9.94 -7.44
C GLU A 484 4.20 -10.84 -6.40
N MET A 485 3.37 -11.76 -6.88
CA MET A 485 2.71 -12.76 -6.04
C MET A 485 3.71 -13.60 -5.23
N VAL A 486 3.24 -14.10 -4.08
CA VAL A 486 3.98 -15.07 -3.26
C VAL A 486 3.31 -16.42 -3.41
N ALA A 487 4.11 -17.42 -3.77
CA ALA A 487 3.73 -18.82 -3.71
C ALA A 487 4.70 -19.57 -2.79
N LEU A 488 4.18 -20.51 -2.02
CA LEU A 488 5.00 -21.45 -1.26
C LEU A 488 5.25 -22.67 -2.13
N THR A 489 6.52 -23.07 -2.25
CA THR A 489 6.86 -24.34 -2.88
C THR A 489 6.46 -25.50 -1.95
N PRO A 490 6.20 -26.71 -2.48
CA PRO A 490 5.92 -27.88 -1.64
C PRO A 490 7.01 -28.15 -0.57
N ALA A 491 8.27 -27.87 -0.91
CA ALA A 491 9.38 -27.94 0.03
C ALA A 491 9.28 -26.92 1.17
N ALA A 492 8.83 -25.70 0.89
CA ALA A 492 8.62 -24.67 1.90
C ALA A 492 7.45 -25.03 2.83
N VAL A 493 6.34 -25.53 2.27
CA VAL A 493 5.18 -26.00 3.06
C VAL A 493 5.60 -27.11 4.02
N ARG A 494 6.33 -28.14 3.53
CA ARG A 494 6.88 -29.21 4.40
C ARG A 494 7.75 -28.70 5.53
N LEU A 495 8.56 -27.67 5.28
CA LEU A 495 9.39 -27.09 6.32
C LEU A 495 8.52 -26.42 7.39
N ILE A 496 7.39 -25.81 7.01
CA ILE A 496 6.43 -25.24 7.95
C ILE A 496 5.74 -26.37 8.74
N GLU A 497 5.24 -27.41 8.06
CA GLU A 497 4.61 -28.58 8.71
C GLU A 497 5.56 -29.22 9.74
N ALA A 498 6.80 -29.49 9.35
CA ALA A 498 7.81 -30.08 10.24
C ALA A 498 8.15 -29.19 11.45
N ARG A 499 8.06 -27.86 11.32
CA ARG A 499 8.37 -26.91 12.39
C ARG A 499 7.19 -26.62 13.31
N THR A 500 5.98 -26.65 12.77
CA THR A 500 4.76 -26.21 13.47
C THR A 500 3.89 -27.38 13.93
N GLY A 501 4.06 -28.56 13.32
CA GLY A 501 3.17 -29.69 13.50
C GLY A 501 1.83 -29.54 12.78
N ALA A 502 1.62 -28.45 12.02
CA ALA A 502 0.47 -28.29 11.16
C ALA A 502 0.53 -29.26 9.96
N ASP A 503 -0.61 -29.63 9.42
CA ASP A 503 -0.76 -30.41 8.19
C ASP A 503 -1.56 -29.56 7.20
N PHE A 504 -0.96 -29.21 6.07
CA PHE A 504 -1.63 -28.42 5.02
C PHE A 504 -2.17 -29.31 3.90
N GLY A 505 -2.14 -30.63 4.06
CA GLY A 505 -2.83 -31.58 3.19
C GLY A 505 -2.20 -31.73 1.80
N LEU A 506 -0.90 -31.46 1.64
CA LEU A 506 -0.21 -31.67 0.36
C LEU A 506 -0.24 -33.16 -0.02
N THR A 507 -0.83 -33.45 -1.17
CA THR A 507 -0.90 -34.81 -1.72
C THR A 507 0.43 -35.21 -2.38
N GLY A 508 0.59 -36.50 -2.68
CA GLY A 508 1.72 -36.99 -3.48
C GLY A 508 1.74 -36.51 -4.93
N GLU A 509 0.67 -35.89 -5.43
CA GLU A 509 0.59 -35.25 -6.76
C GLU A 509 0.98 -33.76 -6.70
N ASP A 510 0.77 -33.07 -5.57
CA ASP A 510 1.19 -31.67 -5.34
C ASP A 510 2.72 -31.49 -5.21
N MET A 511 3.46 -32.50 -5.67
CA MET A 511 4.81 -32.88 -5.29
C MET A 511 5.73 -33.10 -6.49
N GLU A 512 5.13 -33.29 -7.67
CA GLU A 512 5.77 -33.26 -8.99
C GLU A 512 5.67 -31.86 -9.58
#